data_AF-A0A4V1ITB8-F1
#
_entry.id   AF-A0A4V1ITB8-F1
#
_cell.length_a   1.000
_cell.length_b   1.000
_cell.length_c   1.000
_cell.angle_alpha   90.00
_cell.angle_beta   90.00
_cell.angle_gamma   90.00
#
_symmetry.space_group_name_H-M   'P 1'
#
loop_
_entity.id
_entity.type
_entity.pdbx_description
1 polymer ?
#
loop_
_entity_poly.entity_id
_entity_poly.type
_entity_poly.pdbx_seq_one_letter_code
_entity_poly.pdbx_strand_id
1 'polypeptide(L)' 'QALQALLLRPENRNCADCGEIQPTWASTTLGCFLCIRCSGIHRRMGTHVSRIKSTTVDVWTAGEIQRMRDWGNARVNAHF' A
#
# COMPACT_ATOMS: atom_id res chain seq x y z
N GLN A 1 5.95 -13.69 4.59
CA GLN A 1 5.05 -13.90 5.77
C GLN A 1 4.62 -12.58 6.42
N ALA A 2 5.54 -11.64 6.72
CA ALA A 2 5.19 -10.39 7.42
C ALA A 2 4.22 -9.46 6.68
N LEU A 3 4.35 -9.29 5.35
CA LEU A 3 3.46 -8.44 4.56
C LEU A 3 2.01 -8.95 4.52
N GLN A 4 1.83 -10.28 4.42
CA GLN A 4 0.50 -10.90 4.38
C GLN A 4 -0.28 -10.63 5.67
N ALA A 5 0.39 -10.62 6.83
CA ALA A 5 -0.24 -10.24 8.09
C ALA A 5 -0.72 -8.77 8.11
N LEU A 6 -0.07 -7.87 7.36
CA LEU A 6 -0.50 -6.48 7.24
C LEU A 6 -1.75 -6.35 6.36
N LEU A 7 -1.83 -7.08 5.25
CA LEU A 7 -3.01 -7.11 4.37
C LEU A 7 -4.27 -7.63 5.06
N LEU A 8 -4.12 -8.51 6.06
CA LEU A 8 -5.24 -9.06 6.82
C LEU A 8 -5.84 -8.10 7.84
N ARG A 9 -5.14 -7.00 8.17
CA ARG A 9 -5.64 -6.00 9.12
C ARG A 9 -6.89 -5.31 8.55
N PRO A 10 -7.93 -5.06 9.36
CA PRO A 10 -9.22 -4.55 8.88
C PRO A 10 -9.10 -3.31 7.99
N GLU A 11 -8.25 -2.36 8.37
CA GLU A 11 -8.04 -1.11 7.63
C GLU A 11 -7.38 -1.32 6.26
N ASN A 12 -6.60 -2.39 6.09
CA ASN A 12 -5.84 -2.68 4.87
C ASN A 12 -6.61 -3.58 3.89
N ARG A 13 -7.80 -4.06 4.25
CA ARG A 13 -8.63 -4.93 3.40
C ARG A 13 -9.30 -4.20 2.24
N ASN A 14 -9.29 -2.87 2.28
CA ASN A 14 -9.86 -2.00 1.27
C ASN A 14 -8.78 -1.07 0.74
N CYS A 15 -8.82 -0.79 -0.56
CA CYS A 15 -7.96 0.21 -1.19
C CYS A 15 -8.06 1.53 -0.44
N ALA A 16 -6.91 2.13 -0.12
CA ALA A 16 -6.85 3.40 0.61
C ALA A 16 -7.65 4.51 -0.08
N ASP A 17 -7.62 4.57 -1.41
CA ASP A 17 -8.21 5.70 -2.16
C ASP A 17 -9.69 5.49 -2.52
N CYS A 18 -10.09 4.26 -2.85
CA CYS A 18 -11.39 3.99 -3.48
C CYS A 18 -12.24 2.94 -2.77
N GLY A 19 -11.72 2.33 -1.70
CA GLY A 19 -12.45 1.33 -0.92
C GLY A 19 -12.58 -0.06 -1.57
N GLU A 20 -12.07 -0.25 -2.79
CA GLU A 20 -12.10 -1.55 -3.48
C GLU A 20 -11.44 -2.65 -2.64
N ILE A 21 -12.13 -3.78 -2.47
CA ILE A 21 -11.69 -4.86 -1.57
C ILE A 21 -10.42 -5.55 -2.08
N GLN A 22 -9.67 -6.12 -1.14
CA GLN A 22 -8.48 -6.95 -1.40
C GLN A 22 -7.43 -6.26 -2.30
N PRO A 23 -6.87 -5.11 -1.87
CA PRO A 23 -5.83 -4.45 -2.63
C PRO A 23 -4.58 -5.35 -2.78
N THR A 24 -4.07 -5.47 -4.00
CA THR A 24 -2.89 -6.28 -4.35
C THR A 24 -1.66 -5.45 -4.72
N TRP A 25 -1.76 -4.14 -4.54
CA TRP A 25 -0.68 -3.19 -4.75
C TRP A 25 -0.48 -2.33 -3.51
N ALA A 26 0.65 -1.63 -3.43
CA ALA A 26 0.95 -0.75 -2.31
C ALA A 26 1.86 0.39 -2.74
N SER A 27 1.72 1.54 -2.08
CA SER A 27 2.73 2.60 -2.08
C SER A 27 3.70 2.39 -0.93
N THR A 28 4.95 2.05 -1.21
CA THR A 28 5.98 1.88 -0.17
C THR A 28 6.52 3.21 0.36
N THR A 29 6.23 4.30 -0.34
CA THR A 29 6.57 5.66 0.11
C THR A 29 5.56 6.17 1.13
N LEU A 30 4.27 5.99 0.85
CA LEU A 30 3.18 6.46 1.73
C LEU A 30 2.82 5.43 2.81
N GLY A 31 3.07 4.14 2.56
CA GLY A 31 2.75 3.08 3.51
C GLY A 31 1.29 2.60 3.46
N CYS A 32 0.65 2.64 2.30
CA CYS A 32 -0.75 2.20 2.08
C CYS A 32 -0.89 1.14 0.99
N PHE A 33 -1.99 0.38 1.05
CA PHE A 33 -2.40 -0.62 0.07
C PHE A 33 -3.45 -0.06 -0.89
N LEU A 34 -3.29 -0.38 -2.17
CA LEU A 34 -4.04 0.17 -3.30
C LEU A 34 -4.55 -0.96 -4.20
N CYS A 35 -5.70 -0.74 -4.84
CA CYS A 35 -6.12 -1.58 -5.95
C CYS A 35 -5.28 -1.29 -7.20
N ILE A 36 -5.39 -2.14 -8.23
CA ILE A 36 -4.63 -1.99 -9.48
C ILE A 36 -4.91 -0.66 -10.19
N ARG A 37 -6.14 -0.14 -10.14
CA ARG A 37 -6.53 1.11 -10.78
C ARG A 37 -5.85 2.31 -10.11
N CYS A 38 -5.97 2.41 -8.78
CA CYS A 38 -5.36 3.49 -8.00
C CYS A 38 -3.84 3.44 -8.04
N SER A 39 -3.24 2.23 -7.99
CA SER A 39 -1.80 2.09 -8.14
C SER A 39 -1.31 2.59 -9.52
N GLY A 40 -2.11 2.40 -10.57
CA GLY A 40 -1.85 2.96 -11.90
C GLY A 40 -1.85 4.49 -11.94
N ILE A 41 -2.71 5.15 -11.15
CA ILE A 41 -2.73 6.62 -10.99
C ILE A 41 -1.46 7.05 -10.26
N HIS A 42 -1.13 6.40 -9.14
CA HIS A 42 0.07 6.70 -8.37
C HIS A 42 1.36 6.54 -9.16
N ARG A 43 1.45 5.57 -10.06
CA ARG A 43 2.60 5.41 -10.96
C ARG A 43 2.86 6.65 -11.82
N ARG A 44 1.81 7.35 -12.26
CA ARG A 44 1.93 8.56 -13.10
C ARG A 44 2.46 9.76 -12.32
N MET A 45 2.34 9.76 -10.99
CA MET A 45 2.90 10.82 -10.13
C MET A 45 4.43 10.75 -10.02
N GLY A 46 5.03 9.62 -10.40
CA GLY A 46 6.48 9.41 -10.31
C GLY A 46 6.94 8.84 -8.97
N THR A 47 8.10 8.18 -8.99
CA THR A 47 8.66 7.41 -7.85
C THR A 47 9.10 8.26 -6.66
N HIS A 48 9.35 9.56 -6.88
CA HIS A 48 9.66 10.52 -5.83
C HIS A 48 8.42 10.90 -5.01
N VAL A 49 7.21 10.73 -5.57
CA VAL A 49 5.93 10.94 -4.88
C VAL A 49 5.41 9.62 -4.31
N SER A 50 5.30 8.59 -5.15
CA SER A 50 4.72 7.32 -4.74
C SER A 50 5.39 6.14 -5.46
N ARG A 51 6.26 5.43 -4.75
CA ARG A 51 6.84 4.17 -5.22
C ARG A 51 5.84 3.02 -5.07
N ILE A 52 5.38 2.47 -6.20
CA ILE A 52 4.39 1.39 -6.25
C ILE A 52 5.05 0.01 -6.35
N LYS A 53 4.60 -0.93 -5.52
CA LYS A 53 4.95 -2.37 -5.59
C LYS A 53 3.70 -3.26 -5.55
N SER A 54 3.77 -4.39 -6.24
CA SER A 54 2.86 -5.52 -6.09
C SER A 54 3.11 -6.21 -4.74
N THR A 55 2.04 -6.64 -4.08
CA THR A 55 2.14 -7.40 -2.82
C THR A 55 2.44 -8.88 -3.05
N THR A 56 2.37 -9.35 -4.30
CA THR A 56 2.54 -10.77 -4.67
C THR A 56 3.76 -11.03 -5.57
N VAL A 57 4.12 -10.09 -6.45
CA VAL A 57 5.15 -10.31 -7.47
C VAL A 57 6.49 -9.63 -7.14
N ASP A 58 6.46 -8.50 -6.42
CA ASP A 58 7.68 -7.73 -6.14
C ASP A 58 8.43 -8.23 -4.91
N VAL A 59 9.75 -8.03 -4.90
CA VAL A 59 10.59 -8.27 -3.72
C VAL A 59 10.48 -7.10 -2.76
N TRP A 60 10.29 -7.40 -1.47
CA TRP A 60 10.13 -6.42 -0.40
C TRP A 60 11.32 -6.43 0.55
N THR A 61 11.83 -5.24 0.85
CA THR A 61 12.85 -5.05 1.88
C THR A 61 12.22 -4.96 3.27
N ALA A 62 13.01 -5.22 4.32
CA ALA A 62 12.55 -5.08 5.70
C ALA A 62 12.08 -3.63 6.01
N GLY A 63 12.79 -2.62 5.50
CA GLY A 63 12.43 -1.21 5.69
C GLY A 63 11.09 -0.84 5.05
N GLU A 64 10.77 -1.39 3.88
CA GLU A 64 9.47 -1.18 3.25
C GLU A 64 8.34 -1.83 4.06
N ILE A 65 8.55 -3.07 4.52
CA ILE A 65 7.56 -3.76 5.39
C ILE A 65 7.36 -2.99 6.69
N GLN A 66 8.42 -2.42 7.27
CA GLN A 66 8.32 -1.59 8.47
C GLN A 66 7.50 -0.32 8.19
N ARG A 67 7.73 0.37 7.06
CA ARG A 67 6.92 1.52 6.66
C ARG A 67 5.43 1.17 6.53
N MET A 68 5.10 0.03 5.94
CA MET A 68 3.70 -0.45 5.86
C MET A 68 3.11 -0.72 7.26
N ARG A 69 3.93 -1.14 8.23
CA ARG A 69 3.51 -1.39 9.61
C ARG A 69 3.24 -0.09 10.37
N ASP A 70 4.09 0.92 10.17
CA ASP A 70 4.04 2.21 10.87
C ASP A 70 2.90 3.12 10.39
N TRP A 71 2.48 2.93 9.13
CA TRP A 71 1.39 3.69 8.50
C TRP A 71 0.12 2.86 8.39
N GLY A 72 -0.02 2.06 7.34
CA GLY A 72 -1.27 1.39 7.01
C GLY A 72 -2.34 2.38 6.53
N ASN A 73 -3.42 1.82 5.97
CA ASN A 73 -4.44 2.62 5.30
C ASN A 73 -5.18 3.57 6.24
N ALA A 74 -5.46 3.15 7.48
CA ALA A 74 -6.12 4.01 8.46
C ALA A 74 -5.33 5.31 8.72
N ARG A 75 -4.00 5.21 8.89
CA ARG A 75 -3.17 6.39 9.16
C ARG A 75 -3.00 7.27 7.94
N VAL A 76 -2.83 6.67 6.75
CA VAL A 76 -2.73 7.41 5.49
C VAL A 76 -4.02 8.19 5.23
N ASN A 77 -5.18 7.54 5.33
CA ASN A 77 -6.48 8.18 5.09
C ASN A 77 -6.88 9.22 6.17
N ALA A 78 -6.26 9.18 7.34
CA ALA A 78 -6.44 10.21 8.37
C ALA A 78 -5.49 11.40 8.21
N HIS A 79 -4.40 11.22 7.45
CA HIS A 79 -3.36 12.24 7.27
C HIS A 79 -3.54 13.05 5.98
N PHE A 80 -4.04 12.41 4.93
CA PHE A 80 -4.33 13.00 3.62
C PHE A 80 -5.84 13.08 3.40
#